data_AF-A0A352XUL4-F1
#
_entry.id   AF-A0A352XUL4-F1
#
_cell.length_a   1.000
_cell.length_b   1.000
_cell.length_c   1.000
_cell.angle_alpha   90.00
_cell.angle_beta   90.00
_cell.angle_gamma   90.00
#
_symmetry.space_group_name_H-M   'P 1'
#
loop_
_entity.id
_entity.type
_entity.pdbx_description
1 polymer ?
#
loop_
_entity_poly.entity_id
_entity_poly.type
_entity_poly.pdbx_seq_one_letter_code
_entity_poly.pdbx_strand_id
1 'polypeptide(L)'
;MNVLAIGHAELYMYPENTMPQDSPPVPQRIDVTDLQVLVEVLNAVPSETSFSVLLVINECVVGNGKYFMNSENTVILHEYGACVGFLIKPLALLREARQRAS
;
A
#
# COMPACT_ATOMS: atom_id res chain seq x y z
N MET A 1 25.69 13.75 -1.47
CA MET A 1 24.65 12.88 -0.90
C MET A 1 23.35 13.65 -1.04
N ASN A 2 22.59 13.44 -2.13
CA ASN A 2 21.33 14.15 -2.36
C ASN A 2 20.24 13.43 -1.56
N VAL A 3 20.13 13.78 -0.27
CA VAL A 3 18.96 13.50 0.53
C VAL A 3 17.85 14.33 -0.09
N LEU A 4 16.92 13.68 -0.81
CA LEU A 4 15.65 14.32 -1.09
C LEU A 4 15.04 14.62 0.28
N ALA A 5 14.98 15.90 0.66
CA ALA A 5 14.34 16.39 1.88
C ALA A 5 12.82 16.25 1.77
N ILE A 6 12.35 15.06 1.40
CA ILE A 6 10.98 14.66 1.57
C ILE A 6 10.87 14.47 3.07
N GLY A 7 10.27 15.46 3.76
CA GLY A 7 9.97 15.28 5.16
C GLY A 7 8.97 14.14 5.35
N HIS A 8 8.64 13.85 6.61
CA HIS A 8 7.89 12.67 7.05
C HIS A 8 6.78 12.26 6.06
N ALA A 9 6.90 11.06 5.51
CA ALA A 9 6.00 10.51 4.50
C ALA A 9 5.28 9.27 5.05
N GLU A 10 3.96 9.24 4.87
CA GLU A 10 3.07 8.27 5.49
C GLU A 10 2.11 7.71 4.46
N LEU A 11 1.89 6.40 4.51
CA LEU A 11 0.81 5.75 3.78
C LEU A 11 -0.26 5.31 4.77
N TYR A 12 -1.48 5.79 4.56
CA TYR A 12 -2.66 5.33 5.30
C TYR A 12 -3.41 4.32 4.44
N MET A 13 -3.61 3.10 4.95
CA MET A 13 -4.32 2.04 4.24
C MET A 13 -5.67 1.71 4.89
N TYR A 14 -6.71 1.63 4.06
CA TYR A 14 -8.09 1.39 4.45
C TYR A 14 -8.64 0.17 3.70
N PRO A 15 -8.77 -1.00 4.34
CA PRO A 15 -9.45 -2.14 3.76
C PRO A 15 -10.94 -1.81 3.54
N GLU A 16 -11.45 -2.18 2.37
CA GLU A 16 -12.85 -2.09 2.01
C GLU A 16 -13.41 -3.51 1.93
N ASN A 17 -14.55 -3.75 2.59
CA ASN A 17 -15.25 -5.05 2.64
C ASN A 17 -14.52 -6.18 3.40
N THR A 18 -13.75 -5.85 4.44
CA THR A 18 -13.24 -6.89 5.36
C THR A 18 -14.32 -7.32 6.35
N MET A 19 -14.44 -8.61 6.63
CA MET A 19 -15.25 -9.09 7.74
C MET A 19 -14.60 -8.62 9.06
N PRO A 20 -15.35 -8.14 10.06
CA PRO A 20 -14.78 -7.52 11.27
C PRO A 20 -13.76 -8.37 12.05
N GLN A 21 -13.85 -9.69 11.89
CA GLN A 21 -13.01 -10.70 12.55
C GLN A 21 -11.69 -11.00 11.82
N ASP A 22 -11.56 -10.54 10.57
CA ASP A 22 -10.35 -10.67 9.73
C ASP A 22 -9.74 -9.30 9.38
N SER A 23 -10.30 -8.21 9.93
CA SER A 23 -9.85 -6.85 9.66
C SER A 23 -8.53 -6.57 10.39
N PRO A 24 -7.44 -6.22 9.67
CA PRO A 24 -6.31 -5.57 10.31
C PRO A 24 -6.76 -4.26 10.98
N PRO A 25 -6.05 -3.73 12.01
CA PRO A 25 -6.38 -2.43 12.57
C PRO A 25 -6.41 -1.35 11.47
N VAL A 26 -7.49 -0.57 11.39
CA VAL A 26 -7.74 0.43 10.32
C VAL A 26 -7.85 1.84 10.92
N PRO A 27 -7.23 2.88 10.31
CA PRO A 27 -6.25 2.82 9.23
C PRO A 27 -4.87 2.38 9.69
N GLN A 28 -4.14 1.66 8.84
CA GLN A 28 -2.73 1.40 9.07
C GLN A 28 -1.91 2.58 8.56
N ARG A 29 -1.17 3.24 9.46
CA ARG A 29 -0.17 4.27 9.15
C ARG A 29 1.18 3.60 8.97
N ILE A 30 1.76 3.74 7.79
CA ILE A 30 3.03 3.13 7.40
C ILE A 30 4.03 4.25 7.12
N ASP A 31 5.19 4.22 7.77
CA ASP A 31 6.29 5.11 7.42
C ASP A 31 6.87 4.68 6.06
N VAL A 32 6.87 5.63 5.12
CA VAL A 32 7.26 5.40 3.72
C VAL A 32 8.78 5.21 3.56
N THR A 33 9.57 5.52 4.59
CA THR A 33 11.03 5.26 4.59
C THR A 33 11.35 3.77 4.65
N ASP A 34 10.42 2.93 5.09
CA ASP A 34 10.60 1.47 5.20
C ASP A 34 9.75 0.71 4.17
N LEU A 35 10.39 0.41 3.03
CA LEU A 35 9.77 -0.38 1.97
C LEU A 35 9.39 -1.80 2.43
N GLN A 36 10.14 -2.39 3.36
CA GLN A 36 9.92 -3.76 3.82
C GLN A 36 8.62 -3.84 4.63
N VAL A 37 8.42 -2.90 5.55
CA VAL A 37 7.16 -2.78 6.32
C VAL A 37 5.96 -2.60 5.40
N LEU A 38 6.08 -1.79 4.36
CA LEU A 38 5.00 -1.61 3.38
C LEU A 38 4.66 -2.92 2.65
N VAL A 39 5.66 -3.70 2.24
CA VAL A 39 5.43 -5.01 1.60
C VAL A 39 4.77 -6.00 2.57
N GLU A 40 5.18 -6.01 3.84
CA GLU A 40 4.59 -6.86 4.88
C GLU A 40 3.11 -6.54 5.11
N VAL A 41 2.77 -5.26 5.23
CA VAL A 41 1.38 -4.80 5.35
C VAL A 41 0.57 -5.23 4.14
N LEU A 42 1.07 -5.01 2.92
CA LEU A 42 0.39 -5.42 1.70
C LEU A 42 0.22 -6.94 1.62
N ASN A 43 1.17 -7.72 2.14
CA ASN A 43 1.08 -9.17 2.16
C ASN A 43 0.08 -9.71 3.19
N ALA A 44 -0.17 -8.95 4.27
CA ALA A 44 -1.18 -9.27 5.27
C ALA A 44 -2.61 -8.96 4.80
N VAL A 45 -2.79 -8.25 3.67
CA VAL A 45 -4.11 -8.02 3.08
C VAL A 45 -4.66 -9.33 2.53
N PRO A 46 -5.85 -9.78 2.96
CA PRO A 46 -6.46 -11.00 2.46
C PRO A 46 -6.71 -10.92 0.93
N SER A 47 -6.68 -12.07 0.27
CA SER A 47 -7.16 -12.16 -1.12
C SER A 47 -8.62 -11.75 -1.23
N GLU A 48 -9.02 -11.31 -2.42
CA GLU A 48 -10.37 -10.81 -2.74
C GLU A 48 -10.77 -9.56 -1.92
N THR A 49 -9.80 -8.76 -1.49
CA THR A 49 -10.03 -7.55 -0.68
C THR A 49 -9.70 -6.29 -1.47
N SER A 50 -10.62 -5.32 -1.45
CA SER A 50 -10.34 -3.97 -1.94
C SER A 50 -9.70 -3.15 -0.84
N PHE A 51 -8.82 -2.22 -1.17
CA PHE A 51 -8.31 -1.26 -0.20
C PHE A 51 -7.98 0.09 -0.85
N SER A 52 -8.15 1.14 -0.07
CA SER A 52 -7.80 2.52 -0.44
C SER A 52 -6.54 2.95 0.29
N VAL A 53 -5.74 3.80 -0.36
CA VAL A 53 -4.54 4.40 0.23
C VAL A 53 -4.57 5.92 0.14
N LEU A 54 -3.99 6.58 1.14
CA LEU A 54 -3.65 8.00 1.11
C LEU A 54 -2.17 8.15 1.38
N LEU A 55 -1.44 8.81 0.47
CA LEU A 55 -0.06 9.18 0.64
C LEU A 55 0.01 10.61 1.17
N VAL A 56 0.53 10.78 2.38
CA VAL A 56 0.71 12.05 3.05
C VAL A 56 2.19 12.34 3.16
N ILE A 57 2.62 13.54 2.72
CA ILE A 57 3.99 14.02 2.89
C ILE A 57 3.91 15.38 3.56
N ASN A 58 4.61 15.57 4.67
CA ASN A 58 4.57 16.83 5.42
C ASN A 58 3.14 17.31 5.70
N GLU A 59 2.31 16.40 6.22
CA GLU A 59 0.90 16.66 6.57
C GLU A 59 -0.03 17.01 5.38
N CYS A 60 0.47 16.92 4.15
CA CYS A 60 -0.29 17.17 2.94
C CYS A 60 -0.59 15.86 2.20
N VAL A 61 -1.84 15.63 1.82
CA VAL A 61 -2.21 14.53 0.93
C VAL A 61 -1.66 14.85 -0.46
N VAL A 62 -0.71 14.05 -0.93
CA VAL A 62 -0.05 14.22 -2.24
C VAL A 62 -0.45 13.15 -3.25
N GLY A 63 -1.15 12.11 -2.81
CA GLY A 63 -1.65 11.05 -3.67
C GLY A 63 -2.69 10.19 -2.96
N ASN A 64 -3.52 9.54 -3.76
CA ASN A 64 -4.44 8.53 -3.29
C ASN A 64 -4.59 7.44 -4.35
N GLY A 65 -4.95 6.25 -3.90
CA GLY A 65 -5.14 5.11 -4.77
C GLY A 65 -6.17 4.15 -4.23
N LYS A 66 -6.72 3.33 -5.12
CA LYS A 66 -7.63 2.24 -4.81
C LYS A 66 -7.17 1.00 -5.55
N TYR A 67 -7.10 -0.10 -4.82
CA TYR A 67 -6.54 -1.36 -5.28
C TYR A 67 -7.46 -2.50 -4.93
N PHE A 68 -7.37 -3.56 -5.72
CA PHE A 68 -8.00 -4.84 -5.42
C PHE A 68 -6.93 -5.92 -5.35
N MET A 69 -6.84 -6.60 -4.21
CA MET A 69 -5.95 -7.72 -4.02
C MET A 69 -6.66 -9.02 -4.35
N ASN A 70 -6.15 -9.76 -5.34
CA ASN A 70 -6.59 -11.14 -5.59
C ASN A 70 -5.53 -12.13 -5.08
N SER A 71 -5.74 -13.42 -5.34
CA SER A 71 -4.81 -14.48 -4.93
C SER A 71 -3.42 -14.37 -5.56
N GLU A 72 -3.29 -13.78 -6.74
CA GLU A 72 -2.06 -13.80 -7.54
C GLU A 72 -1.32 -12.45 -7.55
N ASN A 73 -2.05 -11.35 -7.52
CA ASN A 73 -1.54 -10.00 -7.73
C ASN A 73 -2.42 -8.92 -7.09
N THR A 74 -2.01 -7.68 -7.30
CA THR A 74 -2.79 -6.49 -6.97
C THR A 74 -3.17 -5.77 -8.25
N VAL A 75 -4.47 -5.56 -8.43
CA VAL A 75 -5.03 -4.78 -9.53
C VAL A 75 -5.16 -3.34 -9.08
N ILE A 76 -4.64 -2.42 -9.89
CA ILE A 76 -4.81 -0.98 -9.69
C ILE A 76 -6.19 -0.61 -10.23
N LEU A 77 -7.08 -0.14 -9.37
CA LEU A 77 -8.41 0.34 -9.79
C LEU A 77 -8.34 1.83 -10.15
N HIS A 78 -7.71 2.63 -9.29
CA HIS A 78 -7.50 4.06 -9.50
C HIS A 78 -6.23 4.52 -8.79
N GLU A 79 -5.48 5.44 -9.42
CA GLU A 79 -4.35 6.14 -8.79
C GLU A 79 -4.37 7.60 -9.20
N TYR A 80 -4.09 8.49 -8.25
CA TYR A 80 -3.98 9.92 -8.45
C TYR A 80 -2.77 10.48 -7.71
N GLY A 81 -2.21 11.56 -8.26
CA GLY A 81 -1.05 12.25 -7.69
C GLY A 81 0.17 11.35 -7.59
N ALA A 82 0.88 11.44 -6.46
CA ALA A 82 2.13 10.70 -6.25
C ALA A 82 1.96 9.17 -6.15
N CYS A 83 0.73 8.65 -5.98
CA CYS A 83 0.49 7.20 -5.96
C CYS A 83 0.82 6.51 -7.29
N VAL A 84 0.69 7.21 -8.43
CA VAL A 84 0.91 6.69 -9.80
C VAL A 84 2.32 6.12 -10.04
N GLY A 85 3.29 6.42 -9.16
CA GLY A 85 4.63 5.82 -9.19
C GLY A 85 5.05 5.17 -7.87
N PHE A 86 4.50 5.65 -6.74
CA PHE A 86 4.96 5.27 -5.42
C PHE A 86 4.76 3.78 -5.11
N LEU A 87 3.62 3.21 -5.50
CA LEU A 87 3.27 1.82 -5.15
C LEU A 87 3.75 0.78 -6.16
N ILE A 88 4.30 1.19 -7.32
CA ILE A 88 4.75 0.25 -8.37
C ILE A 88 5.76 -0.77 -7.83
N LYS A 89 6.82 -0.29 -7.14
CA LYS A 89 7.89 -1.16 -6.64
C LYS A 89 7.41 -2.09 -5.50
N PRO A 90 6.71 -1.60 -4.45
CA PRO A 90 6.13 -2.48 -3.43
C PRO A 90 5.22 -3.58 -4.02
N LEU A 91 4.33 -3.23 -4.96
CA LEU A 91 3.42 -4.19 -5.58
C LEU A 91 4.13 -5.23 -6.45
N ALA A 92 5.20 -4.83 -7.14
CA ALA A 92 6.04 -5.76 -7.89
C ALA A 92 6.74 -6.79 -6.97
N LEU A 93 7.30 -6.32 -5.85
CA LEU A 93 7.94 -7.19 -4.85
C LEU A 93 6.95 -8.16 -4.21
N LEU A 94 5.74 -7.70 -3.90
CA LEU A 94 4.67 -8.56 -3.38
C LEU A 94 4.33 -9.69 -4.35
N ARG A 95 4.19 -9.36 -5.64
CA ARG A 95 3.90 -10.35 -6.69
C ARG A 95 5.01 -11.40 -6.78
N GLU A 96 6.27 -10.98 -6.77
CA GLU A 96 7.42 -11.89 -6.79
C GLU A 96 7.45 -12.81 -5.57
N ALA A 97 7.14 -12.29 -4.38
CA ALA A 97 7.08 -13.09 -3.16
C ALA A 97 5.99 -14.17 -3.22
N ARG A 98 4.80 -13.83 -3.75
CA ARG A 98 3.69 -14.79 -3.90
C ARG A 98 3.97 -15.88 -4.93
N GLN A 99 4.60 -15.53 -6.06
CA GLN A 99 4.99 -16.50 -7.10
C GLN A 99 6.05 -17.51 -6.64
N ARG A 100 6.84 -17.19 -5.62
CA ARG A 100 7.83 -18.13 -5.05
C ARG A 100 7.22 -19.10 -4.02
N ALA A 101 6.06 -18.76 -3.48
CA ALA A 101 5.37 -19.55 -2.47
C ALA A 101 4.39 -20.58 -3.07
N SER A 102 4.05 -20.42 -4.35
CA SER A 102 3.25 -21.34 -5.19
C SER A 102 4.13 -22.36 -5.91
#